data_AF-A0A977L0C8-F1
#
_entry.id   AF-A0A977L0C8-F1
#
_cell.length_a   1.000
_cell.length_b   1.000
_cell.length_c   1.000
_cell.angle_alpha   90.00
_cell.angle_beta   90.00
_cell.angle_gamma   90.00
#
_symmetry.space_group_name_H-M   'P 1'
#
loop_
_entity.id
_entity.type
_entity.pdbx_description
1 polymer ?
#
loop_
_entity_poly.entity_id
_entity_poly.type
_entity_poly.pdbx_seq_one_letter_code
_entity_poly.pdbx_strand_id
1 'polypeptide(L)'
;MQDFHENIILKQGIYQDYLLEVLEGDGEYWFQCRSVYGGDEESDHSGYADPEAAFEAAKIFVKKRKEELTLKVEWPWTMLPLEAADHYIEYLQKQIGPGHPLYKKKVFPSCRREDSRDIIIQFDLDDDETYAIVFFNEKQLFGKKEMPRVEMISSFSELKERFAQDHFDAMAKIENEE
;
A
#
# COMPACT_ATOMS: atom_id res chain seq x y z
N MET A 1 7.00 16.60 43.70
CA MET A 1 8.18 17.24 43.08
C MET A 1 8.86 16.11 42.33
N GLN A 2 8.64 16.01 41.01
CA GLN A 2 9.31 15.00 40.19
C GLN A 2 10.67 15.56 39.84
N ASP A 3 11.73 14.84 40.20
CA ASP A 3 13.10 15.16 39.83
C ASP A 3 13.20 15.16 38.30
N PHE A 4 13.47 16.33 37.73
CA PHE A 4 13.93 16.44 36.36
C PHE A 4 15.39 15.98 36.36
N HIS A 5 15.64 14.72 36.02
CA HIS A 5 16.97 14.34 35.57
C HIS A 5 17.26 15.14 34.29
N GLU A 6 18.25 16.04 34.38
CA GLU A 6 18.76 16.79 33.23
C GLU A 6 19.35 15.79 32.25
N ASN A 7 18.59 15.41 31.24
CA ASN A 7 19.11 14.59 30.16
C ASN A 7 20.23 15.37 29.46
N ILE A 8 21.42 14.80 29.43
CA ILE A 8 22.56 15.43 28.77
C ILE A 8 22.48 15.09 27.28
N ILE A 9 22.40 16.12 26.43
CA ILE A 9 22.54 15.93 24.98
C ILE A 9 24.00 15.63 24.68
N LEU A 10 24.30 14.41 24.26
CA LEU A 10 25.65 13.96 23.94
C LEU A 10 26.02 14.16 22.47
N LYS A 11 25.02 14.05 21.60
CA LYS A 11 25.20 14.21 20.16
C LYS A 11 23.95 14.79 19.54
N GLN A 12 24.13 15.70 18.60
CA GLN A 12 23.05 16.32 17.87
C GLN A 12 23.44 16.41 16.39
N GLY A 13 22.46 16.23 15.51
CA GLY A 13 22.68 16.40 14.08
C GLY A 13 21.37 16.47 13.31
N ILE A 14 21.43 17.06 12.12
CA ILE A 14 20.31 17.04 11.19
C ILE A 14 20.50 15.85 10.25
N TYR A 15 19.47 15.02 10.12
CA TYR A 15 19.41 13.96 9.13
C TYR A 15 18.13 14.10 8.33
N GLN A 16 18.28 14.34 7.03
CA GLN A 16 17.17 14.74 6.15
C GLN A 16 16.46 15.97 6.72
N ASP A 17 15.18 15.84 7.07
CA ASP A 17 14.32 16.92 7.56
C ASP A 17 14.08 16.82 9.09
N TYR A 18 14.93 16.07 9.80
CA TYR A 18 14.80 15.83 11.24
C TYR A 18 16.04 16.29 12.00
N LEU A 19 15.80 16.94 13.13
CA LEU A 19 16.80 17.13 14.17
C LEU A 19 16.83 15.88 15.03
N LEU A 20 18.00 15.26 15.15
CA LEU A 20 18.28 14.10 15.98
C LEU A 20 19.09 14.53 17.20
N GLU A 21 18.68 14.09 18.38
CA GLU A 21 19.36 14.33 19.65
C GLU A 21 19.53 13.01 20.38
N VAL A 22 20.77 12.69 20.75
CA VAL A 22 21.11 11.53 21.58
C VAL A 22 21.31 12.00 23.00
N LEU A 23 20.64 11.31 23.92
CA LEU A 23 20.55 11.66 25.32
C LEU A 23 21.08 10.50 26.17
N GLU A 24 21.66 10.84 27.30
CA GLU A 24 22.06 9.88 28.33
C GLU A 24 21.20 10.05 29.58
N GLY A 25 20.70 8.93 30.10
CA GLY A 25 19.96 8.86 31.36
C GLY A 25 20.18 7.49 32.01
N ASP A 26 20.41 7.47 33.33
CA ASP A 26 20.58 6.24 34.12
C ASP A 26 21.66 5.26 33.60
N GLY A 27 22.69 5.78 32.90
CA GLY A 27 23.77 4.99 32.30
C GLY A 27 23.41 4.32 30.97
N GLU A 28 22.26 4.67 30.39
CA GLU A 28 21.80 4.22 29.09
C GLU A 28 21.70 5.40 28.10
N TYR A 29 21.85 5.08 26.82
CA TYR A 29 21.72 6.06 25.74
C TYR A 29 20.39 5.86 25.01
N TRP A 30 19.73 6.95 24.64
CA TRP A 30 18.48 6.96 23.89
C TRP A 30 18.47 8.12 22.91
N PHE A 31 17.49 8.17 22.01
CA PHE A 31 17.38 9.29 21.07
C PHE A 31 15.99 9.91 21.08
N GLN A 32 15.96 11.19 20.73
CA GLN A 32 14.75 11.89 20.31
C GLN A 32 14.96 12.50 18.94
N CYS A 33 13.88 12.61 18.19
CA CYS A 33 13.87 13.23 16.88
C CYS A 33 12.65 14.14 16.73
N ARG A 34 12.84 15.26 16.03
CA ARG A 34 11.76 16.17 15.68
C ARG A 34 11.93 16.71 14.27
N SER A 35 10.81 16.90 13.57
CA SER A 35 10.79 17.55 12.27
C SER A 35 11.30 18.99 12.37
N VAL A 36 12.19 19.39 11.45
CA VAL A 36 12.69 20.78 11.38
C VAL A 36 11.62 21.76 10.90
N TYR A 37 10.53 21.26 10.29
CA TYR A 37 9.38 22.06 9.86
C TYR A 37 8.28 22.17 10.93
N GLY A 38 8.55 21.68 12.14
CA GLY A 38 7.55 21.49 13.19
C GLY A 38 6.86 20.13 13.08
N GLY A 39 6.39 19.62 14.21
CA GLY A 39 5.81 18.29 14.36
C GLY A 39 5.98 17.77 15.78
N ASP A 40 5.34 16.64 16.08
CA ASP A 40 5.50 15.98 17.37
C ASP A 40 6.94 15.48 17.54
N GLU A 41 7.44 15.59 18.77
CA GLU A 41 8.73 15.03 19.17
C GLU A 41 8.55 13.54 19.46
N GLU A 42 9.39 12.71 18.86
CA GLU A 42 9.34 11.26 19.00
C GLU A 42 10.66 10.76 19.59
N SER A 43 10.57 9.94 20.63
CA SER A 43 11.73 9.36 21.32
C SER A 43 11.68 7.84 21.37
N ASP A 44 12.86 7.22 21.34
CA ASP A 44 13.04 5.79 21.56
C ASP A 44 13.98 5.59 22.75
N HIS A 45 13.45 4.99 23.82
CA HIS A 45 14.13 4.71 25.09
C HIS A 45 14.59 3.25 25.22
N SER A 46 14.86 2.57 24.10
CA SER A 46 15.25 1.15 24.09
C SER A 46 16.60 0.83 24.75
N GLY A 47 17.39 1.83 25.15
CA GLY A 47 18.69 1.66 25.80
C GLY A 47 19.76 1.14 24.83
N TYR A 48 20.54 2.04 24.25
CA TYR A 48 21.62 1.70 23.31
C TYR A 48 22.96 1.57 24.03
N ALA A 49 23.89 0.82 23.43
CA ALA A 49 25.19 0.52 24.02
C ALA A 49 26.12 1.74 24.09
N ASP A 50 26.00 2.67 23.14
CA ASP A 50 26.79 3.89 23.07
C ASP A 50 26.05 4.99 22.26
N PRO A 51 26.52 6.24 22.31
CA PRO A 51 25.88 7.34 21.58
C PRO A 51 25.87 7.21 20.06
N GLU A 52 26.82 6.47 19.46
CA GLU A 52 26.86 6.27 18.01
C GLU A 52 25.78 5.27 17.59
N ALA A 53 25.62 4.19 18.35
CA ALA A 53 24.55 3.22 18.16
C ALA A 53 23.17 3.88 18.27
N ALA A 54 22.97 4.76 19.27
CA ALA A 54 21.73 5.54 19.40
C ALA A 54 21.51 6.48 18.20
N PHE A 55 22.56 7.13 17.70
CA PHE A 55 22.47 8.03 16.56
C PHE A 55 22.16 7.30 15.23
N GLU A 56 22.75 6.13 14.99
CA GLU A 56 22.44 5.30 13.83
C GLU A 56 21.02 4.72 13.91
N ALA A 57 20.58 4.31 15.11
CA ALA A 57 19.19 3.90 15.33
C ALA A 57 18.21 5.04 15.00
N ALA A 58 18.52 6.27 15.41
CA ALA A 58 17.73 7.46 15.09
C ALA A 58 17.61 7.72 13.57
N LYS A 59 18.70 7.53 12.81
CA LYS A 59 18.67 7.64 11.34
C LYS A 59 17.78 6.56 10.71
N ILE A 60 17.87 5.32 11.19
CA ILE A 60 17.04 4.21 10.71
C ILE A 60 15.57 4.50 11.02
N PHE A 61 15.28 5.00 12.21
CA PHE A 61 13.94 5.41 12.62
C PHE A 61 13.36 6.46 11.68
N VAL A 62 14.09 7.56 11.45
CA VAL A 62 13.65 8.63 10.53
C VAL A 62 13.47 8.12 9.11
N LYS A 63 14.35 7.25 8.62
CA LYS A 63 14.23 6.65 7.29
C LYS A 63 12.92 5.85 7.17
N LYS A 64 12.63 4.98 8.14
CA LYS A 64 11.38 4.20 8.16
C LYS A 64 10.16 5.10 8.25
N ARG A 65 10.17 6.08 9.15
CA ARG A 65 9.10 7.07 9.28
C ARG A 65 8.83 7.80 7.97
N LYS A 66 9.88 8.23 7.27
CA LYS A 66 9.72 8.89 5.97
C LYS A 66 9.15 7.95 4.91
N GLU A 67 9.58 6.70 4.87
CA GLU A 67 9.02 5.68 3.97
C GLU A 67 7.54 5.39 4.26
N GLU A 68 7.10 5.50 5.53
CA GLU A 68 5.70 5.38 5.95
C GLU A 68 4.87 6.62 5.62
N LEU A 69 5.47 7.82 5.73
CA LEU A 69 4.79 9.11 5.52
C LEU A 69 4.84 9.59 4.06
N THR A 70 5.62 8.93 3.21
CA THR A 70 5.66 9.25 1.78
C THR A 70 4.40 8.70 1.12
N LEU A 71 3.67 9.56 0.41
CA LEU A 71 2.54 9.14 -0.42
C LEU A 71 3.01 8.09 -1.43
N LYS A 72 2.53 6.85 -1.28
CA LYS A 72 2.74 5.78 -2.24
C LYS A 72 1.57 5.73 -3.21
N VAL A 73 1.87 5.88 -4.51
CA VAL A 73 0.88 5.72 -5.57
C VAL A 73 1.11 4.36 -6.20
N GLU A 74 0.18 3.44 -5.97
CA GLU A 74 0.22 2.09 -6.55
C GLU A 74 -0.41 2.12 -7.94
N TRP A 75 0.43 2.07 -8.97
CA TRP A 75 0.06 1.84 -10.38
C TRP A 75 -0.02 0.32 -10.65
N PRO A 76 -0.82 -0.24 -11.59
CA PRO A 76 -1.68 0.40 -12.59
C PRO A 76 -3.18 0.43 -12.24
N TRP A 77 -3.55 0.10 -11.01
CA TRP A 77 -4.95 0.04 -10.60
C TRP A 77 -5.43 1.38 -10.05
N THR A 78 -6.57 1.84 -10.54
CA THR A 78 -7.22 3.06 -10.06
C THR A 78 -8.66 2.76 -9.68
N MET A 79 -9.20 3.52 -8.72
CA MET A 79 -10.63 3.44 -8.41
C MET A 79 -11.44 3.80 -9.65
N LEU A 80 -12.49 3.03 -9.89
CA LEU A 80 -13.36 3.27 -11.02
C LEU A 80 -14.15 4.58 -10.78
N PRO A 81 -14.11 5.56 -11.70
CA PRO A 81 -14.90 6.79 -11.54
C PRO A 81 -16.39 6.44 -11.47
N LEU A 82 -17.09 6.92 -10.44
CA LEU A 82 -18.52 6.59 -10.23
C LEU A 82 -19.38 6.89 -11.46
N GLU A 83 -19.06 7.97 -12.18
CA GLU A 83 -19.74 8.37 -13.43
C GLU A 83 -19.64 7.32 -14.54
N ALA A 84 -18.62 6.46 -14.50
CA ALA A 84 -18.40 5.40 -15.48
C ALA A 84 -18.95 4.04 -15.02
N ALA A 85 -19.40 3.90 -13.76
CA ALA A 85 -19.78 2.62 -13.18
C ALA A 85 -20.86 1.90 -14.00
N ASP A 86 -21.93 2.62 -14.40
CA ASP A 86 -23.02 2.06 -15.19
C ASP A 86 -22.54 1.50 -16.54
N HIS A 87 -21.62 2.20 -17.21
CA HIS A 87 -21.07 1.73 -18.49
C HIS A 87 -20.31 0.40 -18.33
N TYR A 88 -19.55 0.22 -17.24
CA TYR A 88 -18.85 -1.03 -16.97
C TYR A 88 -19.81 -2.15 -16.56
N ILE A 89 -20.86 -1.85 -15.78
CA ILE A 89 -21.90 -2.82 -15.43
C ILE A 89 -22.61 -3.32 -16.68
N GLU A 90 -23.04 -2.41 -17.56
CA GLU A 90 -23.64 -2.80 -18.84
C GLU A 90 -22.69 -3.64 -19.70
N TYR A 91 -21.42 -3.28 -19.73
CA TYR A 91 -20.42 -4.00 -20.51
C TYR A 91 -20.20 -5.43 -19.98
N LEU A 92 -20.11 -5.59 -18.65
CA LEU A 92 -20.06 -6.89 -17.99
C LEU A 92 -21.28 -7.75 -18.34
N GLN A 93 -22.49 -7.19 -18.22
CA GLN A 93 -23.75 -7.90 -18.50
C GLN A 93 -23.84 -8.37 -19.96
N LYS A 94 -23.29 -7.61 -20.91
CA LYS A 94 -23.27 -7.98 -22.34
C LYS A 94 -22.27 -9.11 -22.64
N GLN A 95 -21.18 -9.20 -21.89
CA GLN A 95 -20.08 -10.15 -22.13
C GLN A 95 -20.21 -11.45 -21.32
N ILE A 96 -20.84 -11.40 -20.16
CA ILE A 96 -20.96 -12.51 -19.22
C ILE A 96 -22.28 -13.24 -19.44
N GLY A 97 -22.17 -14.54 -19.76
CA GLY A 97 -23.31 -15.42 -20.00
C GLY A 97 -23.26 -16.71 -19.17
N PRO A 98 -24.22 -17.63 -19.40
CA PRO A 98 -24.29 -18.90 -18.69
C PRO A 98 -22.97 -19.69 -18.75
N GLY A 99 -22.53 -20.19 -17.58
CA GLY A 99 -21.28 -20.94 -17.43
C GLY A 99 -20.09 -20.11 -16.96
N HIS A 100 -20.18 -18.78 -17.03
CA HIS A 100 -19.16 -17.89 -16.46
C HIS A 100 -19.28 -17.84 -14.92
N PRO A 101 -18.17 -17.80 -14.15
CA PRO A 101 -18.21 -17.73 -12.68
C PRO A 101 -19.04 -16.58 -12.10
N LEU A 102 -19.09 -15.45 -12.83
CA LEU A 102 -19.85 -14.26 -12.44
C LEU A 102 -21.31 -14.26 -12.86
N TYR A 103 -21.75 -15.28 -13.60
CA TYR A 103 -23.12 -15.31 -14.11
C TYR A 103 -24.11 -15.40 -12.95
N LYS A 104 -25.07 -14.46 -12.92
CA LYS A 104 -26.09 -14.28 -11.86
C LYS A 104 -25.53 -13.91 -10.48
N LYS A 105 -24.29 -13.44 -10.39
CA LYS A 105 -23.72 -12.90 -9.15
C LYS A 105 -24.04 -11.42 -9.02
N LYS A 106 -24.29 -10.98 -7.79
CA LYS A 106 -24.35 -9.56 -7.44
C LYS A 106 -22.91 -9.08 -7.24
N VAL A 107 -22.50 -8.11 -8.03
CA VAL A 107 -21.12 -7.60 -8.06
C VAL A 107 -21.11 -6.10 -8.25
N PHE A 108 -20.05 -5.45 -7.75
CA PHE A 108 -19.78 -4.03 -7.89
C PHE A 108 -18.41 -3.83 -8.54
N PRO A 109 -18.29 -3.11 -9.65
CA PRO A 109 -16.98 -2.73 -10.20
C PRO A 109 -16.28 -1.75 -9.25
N SER A 110 -15.06 -2.09 -8.82
CA SER A 110 -14.34 -1.32 -7.80
C SER A 110 -13.14 -0.58 -8.40
N CYS A 111 -12.29 -1.29 -9.14
CA CYS A 111 -11.08 -0.73 -9.73
C CYS A 111 -11.00 -1.05 -11.21
N ARG A 112 -10.33 -0.18 -11.97
CA ARG A 112 -9.92 -0.44 -13.34
C ARG A 112 -8.41 -0.41 -13.43
N ARG A 113 -7.87 -1.18 -14.35
CA ARG A 113 -6.48 -1.07 -14.75
C ARG A 113 -6.34 0.03 -15.79
N GLU A 114 -5.27 0.80 -15.76
CA GLU A 114 -5.07 1.91 -16.70
C GLU A 114 -4.29 1.50 -17.96
N ASP A 115 -3.42 0.50 -17.85
CA ASP A 115 -2.62 -0.03 -18.97
C ASP A 115 -3.33 -1.16 -19.74
N SER A 116 -4.41 -1.70 -19.17
CA SER A 116 -5.26 -2.72 -19.79
C SER A 116 -6.73 -2.38 -19.54
N ARG A 117 -7.65 -3.04 -20.23
CA ARG A 117 -9.09 -2.82 -20.01
C ARG A 117 -9.63 -3.61 -18.83
N ASP A 118 -8.76 -4.19 -18.00
CA ASP A 118 -9.15 -5.12 -16.95
C ASP A 118 -9.83 -4.39 -15.81
N ILE A 119 -10.76 -5.08 -15.15
CA ILE A 119 -11.48 -4.51 -14.01
C ILE A 119 -11.51 -5.49 -12.85
N ILE A 120 -11.45 -4.93 -11.65
CA ILE A 120 -11.77 -5.63 -10.43
C ILE A 120 -13.23 -5.42 -10.11
N ILE A 121 -13.88 -6.52 -9.79
CA ILE A 121 -15.21 -6.54 -9.23
C ILE A 121 -15.15 -7.10 -7.81
N GLN A 122 -15.92 -6.49 -6.94
CA GLN A 122 -16.18 -6.95 -5.59
C GLN A 122 -17.55 -7.62 -5.55
N PHE A 123 -17.65 -8.76 -4.86
CA PHE A 123 -18.94 -9.41 -4.63
C PHE A 123 -19.70 -8.66 -3.54
N ASP A 124 -21.02 -8.81 -3.52
CA ASP A 124 -21.85 -8.20 -2.47
C ASP A 124 -21.29 -8.55 -1.08
N LEU A 125 -21.07 -7.53 -0.24
CA LEU A 125 -20.35 -7.65 1.05
C LEU A 125 -21.06 -8.58 2.05
N ASP A 126 -22.36 -8.78 1.86
CA ASP A 126 -23.17 -9.68 2.69
C ASP A 126 -22.93 -11.16 2.35
N ASP A 127 -22.35 -11.48 1.18
CA ASP A 127 -22.18 -12.87 0.69
C ASP A 127 -20.75 -13.40 0.90
N ASP A 128 -19.70 -12.62 0.59
CA ASP A 128 -18.30 -13.09 0.64
C ASP A 128 -17.30 -11.93 0.45
N GLU A 129 -16.15 -11.91 1.18
CA GLU A 129 -15.01 -11.00 0.90
C GLU A 129 -14.22 -11.43 -0.36
N THR A 130 -14.94 -11.94 -1.35
CA THR A 130 -14.40 -12.41 -2.61
C THR A 130 -14.35 -11.27 -3.61
N TYR A 131 -13.28 -11.25 -4.39
CA TYR A 131 -13.04 -10.34 -5.49
C TYR A 131 -12.83 -11.15 -6.77
N ALA A 132 -12.95 -10.50 -7.91
CA ALA A 132 -12.49 -11.08 -9.16
C ALA A 132 -11.88 -10.03 -10.08
N ILE A 133 -10.89 -10.44 -10.87
CA ILE A 133 -10.35 -9.65 -11.97
C ILE A 133 -10.94 -10.20 -13.27
N VAL A 134 -11.58 -9.33 -14.05
CA VAL A 134 -12.11 -9.64 -15.37
C VAL A 134 -11.17 -9.08 -16.42
N PHE A 135 -10.55 -9.98 -17.19
CA PHE A 135 -9.62 -9.63 -18.25
C PHE A 135 -10.37 -9.56 -19.58
N PHE A 136 -10.72 -8.35 -20.05
CA PHE A 136 -11.56 -8.23 -21.24
C PHE A 136 -10.83 -8.52 -22.55
N ASN A 137 -9.51 -8.32 -22.56
CA ASN A 137 -8.63 -8.59 -23.70
C ASN A 137 -8.26 -10.08 -23.81
N GLU A 138 -8.49 -10.86 -22.74
CA GLU A 138 -8.26 -12.30 -22.73
C GLU A 138 -9.60 -13.03 -22.78
N LYS A 139 -9.69 -14.07 -23.60
CA LYS A 139 -10.89 -14.90 -23.70
C LYS A 139 -10.60 -16.30 -23.19
N GLN A 140 -11.56 -16.85 -22.46
CA GLN A 140 -11.54 -18.23 -21.99
C GLN A 140 -12.85 -18.91 -22.37
N LEU A 141 -12.77 -20.19 -22.72
CA LEU A 141 -13.93 -21.00 -23.03
C LEU A 141 -14.65 -21.41 -21.74
N PHE A 142 -15.92 -21.03 -21.63
CA PHE A 142 -16.82 -21.47 -20.57
C PHE A 142 -17.99 -22.22 -21.21
N GLY A 143 -18.00 -23.54 -21.06
CA GLY A 143 -18.92 -24.41 -21.79
C GLY A 143 -18.67 -24.35 -23.29
N LYS A 144 -19.56 -23.69 -24.04
CA LYS A 144 -19.50 -23.55 -25.50
C LYS A 144 -19.28 -22.12 -25.99
N LYS A 145 -19.04 -21.17 -25.08
CA LYS A 145 -18.89 -19.75 -25.41
C LYS A 145 -17.56 -19.22 -24.91
N GLU A 146 -16.88 -18.47 -25.75
CA GLU A 146 -15.73 -17.66 -25.34
C GLU A 146 -16.26 -16.40 -24.66
N MET A 147 -15.81 -16.18 -23.43
CA MET A 147 -16.16 -15.01 -22.61
C MET A 147 -14.86 -14.46 -21.99
N PRO A 148 -14.86 -13.23 -21.45
CA PRO A 148 -13.68 -12.69 -20.76
C PRO A 148 -13.11 -13.69 -19.76
N ARG A 149 -11.78 -13.83 -19.72
CA ARG A 149 -11.14 -14.61 -18.66
C ARG A 149 -11.45 -13.93 -17.32
N VAL A 150 -11.61 -14.74 -16.29
CA VAL A 150 -11.79 -14.25 -14.92
C VAL A 150 -10.83 -14.98 -13.99
N GLU A 151 -10.28 -14.23 -13.04
CA GLU A 151 -9.52 -14.74 -11.92
C GLU A 151 -10.26 -14.39 -10.63
N MET A 152 -10.49 -15.39 -9.78
CA MET A 152 -11.15 -15.24 -8.50
C MET A 152 -10.11 -15.04 -7.41
N ILE A 153 -10.32 -14.07 -6.53
CA ILE A 153 -9.44 -13.72 -5.42
C ILE A 153 -10.26 -13.85 -4.15
N SER A 154 -9.79 -14.66 -3.20
CA SER A 154 -10.66 -15.15 -2.11
C SER A 154 -10.60 -14.29 -0.86
N SER A 155 -9.70 -13.30 -0.82
CA SER A 155 -9.56 -12.41 0.32
C SER A 155 -8.99 -11.05 -0.06
N PHE A 156 -9.20 -10.08 0.83
CA PHE A 156 -8.59 -8.76 0.70
C PHE A 156 -7.06 -8.79 0.81
N SER A 157 -6.49 -9.73 1.57
CA SER A 157 -5.04 -9.92 1.67
C SER A 157 -4.44 -10.37 0.34
N GLU A 158 -5.04 -11.36 -0.31
CA GLU A 158 -4.63 -11.79 -1.65
C GLU A 158 -4.75 -10.66 -2.68
N LEU A 159 -5.80 -9.84 -2.57
CA LEU A 159 -5.98 -8.67 -3.45
C LEU A 159 -4.85 -7.65 -3.28
N LYS A 160 -4.41 -7.39 -2.04
CA LYS A 160 -3.28 -6.49 -1.77
C LYS A 160 -1.97 -7.03 -2.35
N GLU A 161 -1.70 -8.32 -2.16
CA GLU A 161 -0.51 -8.96 -2.73
C GLU A 161 -0.53 -8.86 -4.26
N ARG A 162 -1.71 -9.05 -4.86
CA ARG A 162 -1.90 -8.88 -6.30
C ARG A 162 -1.63 -7.45 -6.76
N PHE A 163 -2.10 -6.43 -6.05
CA PHE A 163 -1.78 -5.03 -6.36
C PHE A 163 -0.28 -4.74 -6.27
N ALA A 164 0.39 -5.21 -5.22
CA ALA A 164 1.81 -5.04 -5.07
C ALA A 164 2.60 -5.70 -6.22
N GLN A 165 2.19 -6.91 -6.64
CA GLN A 165 2.83 -7.60 -7.76
C GLN A 165 2.59 -6.87 -9.09
N ASP A 166 1.35 -6.49 -9.40
CA ASP A 166 1.03 -5.76 -10.63
C ASP A 166 1.76 -4.41 -10.69
N HIS A 167 1.96 -3.77 -9.54
CA HIS A 167 2.75 -2.55 -9.42
C HIS A 167 4.21 -2.77 -9.75
N PHE A 168 4.84 -3.76 -9.12
CA PHE A 168 6.22 -4.10 -9.38
C PHE A 168 6.45 -4.43 -10.87
N ASP A 169 5.56 -5.23 -11.46
CA ASP A 169 5.63 -5.63 -12.87
C ASP A 169 5.46 -4.43 -13.82
N ALA A 170 4.58 -3.49 -13.48
CA ALA A 170 4.37 -2.29 -14.29
C ALA A 170 5.55 -1.33 -14.21
N MET A 171 6.10 -1.11 -13.01
CA MET A 171 7.28 -0.26 -12.81
C MET A 171 8.52 -0.82 -13.52
N ALA A 172 8.73 -2.14 -13.45
CA ALA A 172 9.83 -2.79 -14.14
C ALA A 172 9.77 -2.62 -15.66
N LYS A 173 8.57 -2.54 -16.26
CA LYS A 173 8.44 -2.27 -17.71
C LYS A 173 8.85 -0.85 -18.07
N ILE A 174 8.45 0.13 -17.26
CA ILE A 174 8.79 1.54 -17.48
C ILE A 174 10.32 1.73 -17.46
N GLU A 175 11.02 1.11 -16.51
CA GLU A 175 12.49 1.21 -16.39
C GLU A 175 13.24 0.57 -17.56
N ASN A 176 12.64 -0.37 -18.28
CA ASN A 176 13.27 -1.05 -19.43
C ASN A 176 12.96 -0.38 -20.78
N GLU A 177 12.10 0.65 -20.79
CA GLU A 177 11.74 1.42 -21.99
C GLU A 177 12.48 2.77 -22.08
N GLU A 178 13.29 3.12 -21.07
CA GLU A 178 14.24 4.26 -21.06
C GLU A 178 15.66 3.86 -21.50
#